data_AF-A0A8X8ICB9-F1
#
_entry.id   AF-A0A8X8ICB9-F1
#
_cell.length_a   1.000
_cell.length_b   1.000
_cell.length_c   1.000
_cell.angle_alpha   90.00
_cell.angle_beta   90.00
_cell.angle_gamma   90.00
#
_symmetry.space_group_name_H-M   'P 1'
#
loop_
_entity.id
_entity.type
_entity.pdbx_description
1 polymer ?
#
loop_
_entity_poly.entity_id
_entity_poly.type
_entity_poly.pdbx_seq_one_letter_code
_entity_poly.pdbx_strand_id
1 'polypeptide(L)'
;MVGVFKTLPKELYESAQIDGCSRFSFYWSFALPLSKPMLSALAIYAFLTTWNMYLWPLLVTSNENVRTVQIGIHMMISQEASTAWNMVMAGVVIILLPTLLLLFLGIKHIRRGLMSGALKG
;
A
#
# COMPACT_ATOMS: atom_id res chain seq x y z
N MET A 1 -10.36 -9.34 3.77
CA MET A 1 -9.59 -10.58 3.47
C MET A 1 -10.37 -11.64 2.67
N VAL A 2 -11.71 -11.55 2.54
CA VAL A 2 -12.56 -12.62 1.96
C VAL A 2 -12.79 -12.52 0.43
N GLY A 3 -12.46 -11.39 -0.21
CA GLY A 3 -12.81 -11.13 -1.62
C GLY A 3 -12.10 -12.01 -2.65
N VAL A 4 -10.75 -12.09 -2.63
CA VAL A 4 -9.99 -12.69 -3.76
C VAL A 4 -9.90 -14.20 -3.75
N PHE A 5 -9.92 -14.83 -2.58
CA PHE A 5 -10.02 -16.29 -2.53
C PHE A 5 -11.39 -16.79 -3.01
N LYS A 6 -12.44 -15.96 -2.94
CA LYS A 6 -13.77 -16.27 -3.48
C LYS A 6 -13.89 -16.03 -4.99
N THR A 7 -13.07 -15.16 -5.58
CA THR A 7 -13.06 -14.92 -7.03
C THR A 7 -12.23 -15.94 -7.80
N LEU A 8 -11.49 -16.82 -7.11
CA LEU A 8 -10.79 -17.90 -7.79
C LEU A 8 -11.84 -18.90 -8.31
N PRO A 9 -11.86 -19.22 -9.62
CA PRO A 9 -12.82 -20.18 -10.16
C PRO A 9 -12.59 -21.53 -9.48
N LYS A 10 -13.66 -22.13 -8.96
CA LYS A 10 -13.61 -23.45 -8.32
C LYS A 10 -13.05 -24.51 -9.27
N GLU A 11 -13.35 -24.37 -10.56
CA GLU A 11 -12.84 -25.17 -11.68
C GLU A 11 -11.29 -25.18 -11.77
N LEU A 12 -10.63 -24.08 -11.41
CA LEU A 12 -9.17 -23.98 -11.43
C LEU A 12 -8.53 -24.84 -10.32
N TYR A 13 -9.24 -24.99 -9.21
CA TYR A 13 -8.80 -25.82 -8.09
C TYR A 13 -9.13 -27.29 -8.31
N GLU A 14 -10.27 -27.59 -8.94
CA GLU A 14 -10.67 -28.95 -9.31
C GLU A 14 -9.74 -29.53 -10.40
N SER A 15 -9.39 -28.75 -11.42
CA SER A 15 -8.38 -29.14 -12.42
C SER A 15 -6.99 -29.36 -11.82
N ALA A 16 -6.52 -28.48 -10.93
CA ALA A 16 -5.24 -28.68 -10.26
C ALA A 16 -5.21 -29.92 -9.35
N GLN A 17 -6.34 -30.33 -8.78
CA GLN A 17 -6.43 -31.60 -8.05
C GLN A 17 -6.39 -32.82 -8.97
N ILE A 18 -7.03 -32.74 -10.14
CA ILE A 18 -6.97 -33.78 -11.17
C ILE A 18 -5.52 -33.96 -11.66
N ASP A 19 -4.75 -32.87 -11.77
CA ASP A 19 -3.32 -32.87 -12.09
C ASP A 19 -2.41 -33.34 -10.92
N GLY A 20 -2.99 -33.79 -9.80
CA GLY A 20 -2.24 -34.30 -8.64
C GLY A 20 -1.51 -33.22 -7.83
N CYS A 21 -1.84 -31.94 -8.02
CA CYS A 21 -1.18 -30.85 -7.31
C CYS A 21 -1.60 -30.81 -5.83
N SER A 22 -0.63 -30.85 -4.92
CA SER A 22 -0.85 -30.65 -3.49
C SER A 22 -1.50 -29.28 -3.23
N ARG A 23 -2.40 -29.21 -2.23
CA ARG A 23 -3.06 -27.96 -1.81
C ARG A 23 -2.07 -26.83 -1.50
N PHE A 24 -0.92 -27.18 -0.93
CA PHE A 24 0.13 -26.22 -0.58
C PHE A 24 0.87 -25.71 -1.84
N SER A 25 1.11 -26.61 -2.81
CA SER A 25 1.68 -26.27 -4.11
C SER A 25 0.76 -25.36 -4.91
N PHE A 26 -0.54 -25.65 -4.91
CA PHE A 26 -1.55 -24.82 -5.57
C PHE A 26 -1.61 -23.40 -5.00
N TYR A 27 -1.54 -23.27 -3.67
CA TYR A 27 -1.54 -21.97 -3.01
C TYR A 27 -0.35 -21.10 -3.45
N TRP A 28 0.86 -21.67 -3.43
CA TRP A 28 2.08 -20.92 -3.77
C TRP A 28 2.25 -20.67 -5.26
N SER A 29 1.88 -21.63 -6.11
CA SER A 29 2.12 -21.55 -7.56
C SER A 29 1.02 -20.84 -8.32
N PHE A 30 -0.22 -20.87 -7.83
CA PHE A 30 -1.37 -20.29 -8.53
C PHE A 30 -2.04 -19.19 -7.71
N ALA A 31 -2.53 -19.49 -6.50
CA ALA A 31 -3.34 -18.55 -5.74
C ALA A 31 -2.57 -17.26 -5.34
N LEU A 32 -1.32 -17.39 -4.86
CA LEU A 32 -0.48 -16.27 -4.47
C LEU A 32 -0.13 -15.35 -5.67
N PRO A 33 0.39 -15.86 -6.80
CA PRO A 33 0.70 -15.05 -7.98
C PRO A 33 -0.50 -14.31 -8.56
N LEU A 34 -1.67 -14.98 -8.64
CA LEU A 34 -2.93 -14.37 -9.07
C LEU A 34 -3.39 -13.24 -8.14
N SER A 35 -3.06 -13.34 -6.85
CA SER A 35 -3.42 -12.33 -5.84
C SER A 35 -2.42 -11.17 -5.76
N LYS A 36 -1.23 -11.26 -6.37
CA LYS A 36 -0.18 -10.22 -6.36
C LYS A 36 -0.66 -8.80 -6.71
N PRO A 37 -1.45 -8.56 -7.77
CA PRO A 37 -1.89 -7.20 -8.09
C PRO A 37 -2.81 -6.62 -7.01
N MET A 38 -3.70 -7.42 -6.41
CA MET A 38 -4.55 -6.94 -5.32
C MET A 38 -3.76 -6.73 -4.02
N LEU A 39 -2.83 -7.64 -3.69
CA LEU A 39 -1.90 -7.46 -2.57
C LEU A 39 -1.08 -6.18 -2.72
N SER A 40 -0.65 -5.84 -3.94
CA SER A 40 0.05 -4.58 -4.22
C SER A 40 -0.86 -3.38 -3.97
N ALA A 41 -2.10 -3.41 -4.45
CA ALA A 41 -3.06 -2.34 -4.20
C ALA A 41 -3.35 -2.15 -2.70
N LEU A 42 -3.52 -3.25 -1.97
CA LEU A 42 -3.70 -3.24 -0.51
C LEU A 42 -2.47 -2.66 0.20
N ALA A 43 -1.27 -3.07 -0.19
CA ALA A 43 -0.02 -2.55 0.39
C ALA A 43 0.13 -1.04 0.17
N ILE A 44 -0.20 -0.56 -1.03
CA ILE A 44 -0.20 0.88 -1.35
C ILE A 44 -1.21 1.62 -0.49
N TYR A 45 -2.44 1.10 -0.41
CA TYR A 45 -3.49 1.69 0.40
C TYR A 45 -3.09 1.76 1.88
N ALA A 46 -2.58 0.66 2.43
CA ALA A 46 -2.10 0.59 3.81
C ALA A 46 -0.96 1.60 4.05
N PHE A 47 0.03 1.66 3.16
CA PHE A 47 1.10 2.64 3.24
C PHE A 47 0.57 4.06 3.25
N LEU A 48 -0.29 4.43 2.29
CA LEU A 48 -0.87 5.78 2.22
C LEU A 48 -1.63 6.15 3.49
N THR A 49 -2.36 5.19 4.06
CA THR A 49 -3.15 5.39 5.27
C THR A 49 -2.25 5.62 6.48
N THR A 50 -1.24 4.78 6.67
CA THR A 50 -0.31 4.88 7.81
C THR A 50 0.65 6.07 7.67
N TRP A 51 1.11 6.38 6.46
CA TRP A 51 2.03 7.50 6.18
C TRP A 51 1.39 8.88 6.38
N ASN A 52 0.09 9.01 6.11
CA ASN A 52 -0.68 10.24 6.34
C ASN A 52 -1.31 10.31 7.74
N MET A 53 -1.08 9.32 8.59
CA MET A 53 -1.72 9.26 9.91
C MET A 53 -1.10 10.31 10.85
N TYR A 54 -1.95 11.21 11.37
CA TYR A 54 -1.53 12.31 12.24
C TYR A 54 -2.04 12.17 13.68
N LEU A 55 -3.36 12.03 13.88
CA LEU A 55 -3.96 12.06 15.22
C LEU A 55 -3.53 10.91 16.11
N TRP A 56 -3.52 9.68 15.57
CA TRP A 56 -3.21 8.50 16.37
C TRP A 56 -1.76 8.51 16.89
N PRO A 57 -0.72 8.78 16.07
CA PRO A 57 0.63 8.92 16.58
C PRO A 57 0.77 10.08 17.54
N LEU A 58 0.14 11.24 17.26
CA LEU A 58 0.22 12.41 18.14
C LEU A 58 -0.28 12.12 19.55
N LEU A 59 -1.35 11.32 19.68
CA LEU A 59 -1.92 10.96 20.97
C LEU A 59 -1.09 9.90 21.72
N VAL A 60 -0.42 9.00 21.00
CA VAL A 60 0.30 7.86 21.60
C VAL A 60 1.78 8.20 21.87
N THR A 61 2.40 9.04 21.05
CA THR A 61 3.82 9.37 21.17
C THR A 61 4.03 10.67 21.94
N SER A 62 4.75 10.59 23.06
CA SER A 62 5.13 11.77 23.84
C SER A 62 6.58 12.21 23.60
N ASN A 63 7.43 11.33 23.03
CA ASN A 63 8.85 11.58 22.81
C ASN A 63 9.09 12.21 21.43
N GLU A 64 9.91 13.27 21.39
CA GLU A 64 10.25 14.01 20.19
C GLU A 64 11.02 13.17 19.15
N ASN A 65 11.82 12.19 19.61
CA ASN A 65 12.64 11.34 18.74
C ASN A 65 11.84 10.31 17.92
N VAL A 66 10.55 10.10 18.24
CA VAL A 66 9.69 9.12 17.55
C VAL A 66 8.52 9.79 16.83
N ARG A 67 8.57 11.11 16.66
CA ARG A 67 7.50 11.86 15.99
C ARG A 67 7.47 11.52 14.51
N THR A 68 6.25 11.39 13.98
CA THR A 68 6.05 11.15 12.55
C THR A 68 6.31 12.43 11.75
N VAL A 69 6.61 12.26 10.46
CA VAL A 69 6.81 13.38 9.52
C VAL A 69 5.61 14.34 9.48
N GLN A 70 4.39 13.84 9.63
CA GLN A 70 3.18 14.66 9.70
C GLN A 70 3.19 15.59 10.93
N ILE A 71 3.63 15.07 12.08
CA ILE A 71 3.74 15.84 13.33
C ILE A 71 4.86 16.87 13.23
N GLY A 72 6.00 16.49 12.66
CA GLY A 72 7.14 17.39 12.47
C GLY A 72 6.81 18.63 11.65
N ILE A 73 6.06 18.47 10.54
CA ILE A 73 5.61 19.61 9.73
C ILE A 73 4.66 20.52 10.52
N HIS A 74 3.74 19.95 11.29
CA HIS A 74 2.83 20.74 12.13
C HIS A 74 3.57 21.56 13.19
N MET A 75 4.69 21.07 13.72
CA MET A 75 5.51 21.78 14.69
C MET A 75 6.33 22.93 14.08
N MET A 76 6.62 22.87 12.79
CA MET A 76 7.28 23.97 12.07
C MET A 76 6.33 25.16 11.82
N ILE A 77 5.02 24.96 11.95
CA ILE A 77 4.02 26.01 11.85
C ILE A 77 3.93 26.69 13.22
N SER A 78 4.60 27.83 13.36
CA SER A 78 4.59 28.63 14.58
C SER A 78 3.26 29.35 14.76
N GLN A 79 2.65 29.23 15.93
CA GLN A 79 1.43 29.99 16.27
C GLN A 79 1.73 31.42 16.75
N GLU A 80 2.95 31.67 17.25
CA GLU A 80 3.33 32.93 17.93
C GLU A 80 4.33 33.79 17.13
N ALA A 81 5.04 33.21 16.16
CA ALA A 81 6.04 33.88 15.33
C ALA A 81 5.70 33.77 13.84
N SER A 82 6.39 34.54 12.99
CA SER A 82 6.28 34.40 11.53
C SER A 82 6.73 33.00 11.10
N THR A 83 5.79 32.20 10.60
CA THR A 83 6.08 30.87 10.06
C THR A 83 6.98 30.98 8.83
N ALA A 84 8.12 30.28 8.85
CA ALA A 84 9.02 30.16 7.71
C ALA A 84 8.43 29.19 6.67
N TRP A 85 7.46 29.66 5.88
CA TRP A 85 6.74 28.86 4.88
C TRP A 85 7.64 28.23 3.84
N ASN A 86 8.78 28.87 3.53
CA ASN A 86 9.82 28.29 2.68
C ASN A 86 10.36 26.96 3.22
N MET A 87 10.61 26.86 4.53
CA MET A 87 11.10 25.62 5.15
C MET A 87 9.99 24.57 5.26
N VAL A 88 8.77 24.99 5.61
CA VAL A 88 7.60 24.09 5.68
C VAL A 88 7.33 23.45 4.32
N MET A 89 7.29 24.25 3.25
CA MET A 89 7.05 23.75 1.89
C MET A 89 8.17 22.83 1.41
N ALA A 90 9.43 23.15 1.72
CA ALA A 90 10.56 22.25 1.42
C ALA A 90 10.40 20.88 2.12
N GLY A 91 9.99 20.88 3.38
CA GLY A 91 9.68 19.64 4.13
C GLY A 91 8.54 18.83 3.50
N VAL A 92 7.45 19.50 3.12
CA VAL A 92 6.30 18.86 2.45
C VAL A 92 6.73 18.20 1.13
N VAL A 93 7.53 18.88 0.32
CA VAL A 93 8.04 18.33 -0.95
C VAL A 93 8.86 17.06 -0.69
N ILE A 94 9.74 17.04 0.32
CA ILE A 94 10.53 15.87 0.68
C ILE A 94 9.62 14.71 1.13
N ILE A 95 8.58 14.99 1.92
CA ILE A 95 7.62 13.97 2.41
C ILE A 95 6.75 13.40 1.29
N LEU A 96 6.53 14.16 0.21
CA LEU A 96 5.79 13.68 -0.95
C LEU A 96 6.60 12.71 -1.82
N LEU A 97 7.94 12.82 -1.82
CA LEU A 97 8.80 11.97 -2.67
C LEU A 97 8.61 10.46 -2.44
N PRO A 98 8.63 9.92 -1.21
CA PRO A 98 8.38 8.50 -0.96
C PRO A 98 7.00 8.03 -1.45
N THR A 99 5.98 8.86 -1.24
CA THR A 99 4.61 8.58 -1.65
C THR A 99 4.49 8.48 -3.17
N LEU A 100 5.10 9.44 -3.89
CA LEU A 100 5.15 9.43 -5.35
C LEU A 100 5.92 8.21 -5.87
N LEU A 101 7.08 7.90 -5.29
CA LEU A 101 7.88 6.75 -5.68
C LEU A 101 7.08 5.44 -5.55
N LEU A 102 6.38 5.27 -4.41
CA LEU A 102 5.53 4.12 -4.17
C LEU A 102 4.37 4.04 -5.17
N LEU A 103 3.76 5.18 -5.51
CA LEU A 103 2.70 5.25 -6.52
C LEU A 103 3.20 4.87 -7.91
N PHE A 104 4.39 5.34 -8.33
CA PHE A 104 5.03 4.96 -9.59
C PHE A 104 5.29 3.44 -9.67
N LEU A 105 5.81 2.84 -8.59
CA LEU A 105 6.02 1.39 -8.51
C LEU A 105 4.68 0.62 -8.54
N GLY A 106 3.66 1.17 -7.89
CA GLY A 106 2.32 0.59 -7.80
C GLY A 106 1.57 0.56 -9.13
N ILE A 107 1.64 1.63 -9.91
CA ILE A 107 0.98 1.74 -11.23
C ILE A 107 1.40 0.59 -12.15
N LYS A 108 2.68 0.19 -12.14
CA LYS A 108 3.17 -0.92 -12.96
C LYS A 108 2.52 -2.25 -12.58
N HIS A 109 2.28 -2.49 -11.29
CA HIS A 109 1.66 -3.70 -10.77
C HIS A 109 0.15 -3.74 -11.03
N ILE A 110 -0.53 -2.61 -10.85
CA ILE A 110 -1.97 -2.46 -11.13
C ILE A 110 -2.25 -2.67 -12.62
N ARG A 111 -1.42 -2.10 -13.51
CA ARG A 111 -1.54 -2.27 -14.97
C ARG A 111 -1.43 -3.73 -15.41
N ARG A 112 -0.49 -4.49 -14.84
CA ARG A 112 -0.33 -5.94 -15.12
C ARG A 112 -1.54 -6.75 -14.65
N GLY A 113 -2.13 -6.39 -13.51
CA GLY A 113 -3.35 -7.03 -12.99
C GLY A 113 -4.58 -6.81 -13.88
N LEU A 114 -4.79 -5.58 -14.36
CA LEU A 114 -5.93 -5.24 -15.24
C LEU A 114 -5.84 -5.95 -16.60
N MET A 115 -4.65 -6.03 -17.20
CA MET A 115 -4.46 -6.69 -18.50
C MET A 115 -4.64 -8.21 -18.44
N SER A 116 -4.27 -8.86 -17.33
CA SER A 116 -4.51 -10.30 -17.14
C SER A 116 -6.00 -10.65 -16.98
N GLY A 117 -6.84 -9.71 -16.52
CA GLY A 117 -8.28 -9.88 -16.46
C GLY A 117 -8.98 -9.63 -17.80
N ALA A 118 -8.45 -8.69 -18.61
CA ALA A 118 -9.01 -8.33 -19.92
C ALA A 118 -8.77 -9.37 -21.02
N LEU A 119 -7.71 -10.19 -20.92
CA LEU A 119 -7.39 -11.24 -21.89
C LEU A 119 -8.22 -12.54 -21.70
N LYS A 120 -9.09 -12.60 -20.70
CA LYS A 120 -10.00 -13.74 -20.46
C LYS A 120 -11.46 -13.47 -20.88
N GLY A 121 -11.70 -12.39 -21.63
CA GLY A 121 -12.96 -12.12 -22.34
C GLY A 121 -12.88 -12.57 -23.78
#